data_AF-A0A5D4R8E2-F1
#
_entry.id   AF-A0A5D4R8E2-F1
#
_cell.length_a   1.000
_cell.length_b   1.000
_cell.length_c   1.000
_cell.angle_alpha   90.00
_cell.angle_beta   90.00
_cell.angle_gamma   90.00
#
_symmetry.space_group_name_H-M   'P 1'
#
loop_
_entity.id
_entity.type
_entity.pdbx_description
1 polymer ?
#
loop_
_entity_poly.entity_id
_entity_poly.type
_entity_poly.pdbx_seq_one_letter_code
_entity_poly.pdbx_strand_id
1 'polypeptide(L)'
;MTIQMDRISNDLIVQSMKENMALIQFGIDRRVTYVNDLFAGSVGYRADDMVGMHHKELCFPSFANSGGYETFWKRLLSGRSFQDKIERKDAMGNAIWLEATYMPIFDEDSRRVIGILKVATNITDRQRAISSLTDDLKGLAEDLHEQAKGGIDRGNELMGIIDRMTKVSEENSETLQGLQKQADDIKGIVQTVREIAAQTNLLALNAAIEAARAGEHGRGFDVVAKEVRKLSERVEKSIVEIRDNIEGITVEVKKITSGTDIAQHDIKESQTMIKHTVHDFSGLTMASTKLEEHAKRFQDII
;
A
#
# COMPACT_ATOMS: atom_id res chain seq x y z
N MET A 1 -27.13 -57.13 17.22
CA MET A 1 -27.73 -55.98 16.50
C MET A 1 -27.19 -56.03 15.08
N THR A 2 -27.84 -56.82 14.24
CA THR A 2 -27.40 -57.12 12.89
C THR A 2 -27.85 -55.97 12.00
N ILE A 3 -26.90 -55.18 11.50
CA ILE A 3 -27.21 -54.07 10.59
C ILE A 3 -27.80 -54.68 9.31
N GLN A 4 -29.01 -54.24 9.00
CA GLN A 4 -29.87 -54.70 7.92
C GLN A 4 -29.30 -54.22 6.57
N MET A 5 -28.28 -54.92 6.06
CA MET A 5 -27.55 -54.58 4.84
C MET A 5 -28.37 -54.74 3.54
N ASP A 6 -29.58 -55.33 3.63
CA ASP A 6 -30.40 -55.77 2.47
C ASP A 6 -31.60 -54.85 2.15
N ARG A 7 -31.68 -53.65 2.75
CA ARG A 7 -32.83 -52.73 2.57
C ARG A 7 -32.65 -51.66 1.50
N ILE A 8 -31.45 -51.51 0.92
CA ILE A 8 -31.16 -50.52 -0.12
C ILE A 8 -31.18 -51.23 -1.47
N SER A 9 -32.32 -51.17 -2.18
CA SER A 9 -32.44 -51.69 -3.54
C SER A 9 -31.92 -50.69 -4.57
N ASN A 10 -31.58 -51.17 -5.78
CA ASN A 10 -31.18 -50.32 -6.90
C ASN A 10 -32.27 -49.27 -7.23
N ASP A 11 -33.54 -49.62 -7.09
CA ASP A 11 -34.66 -48.70 -7.32
C ASP A 11 -34.66 -47.54 -6.32
N LEU A 12 -34.36 -47.80 -5.04
CA LEU A 12 -34.25 -46.76 -4.01
C LEU A 12 -33.04 -45.84 -4.28
N ILE A 13 -31.93 -46.39 -4.81
CA ILE A 13 -30.76 -45.59 -5.22
C ILE A 13 -31.13 -44.69 -6.40
N VAL A 14 -31.76 -45.24 -7.44
CA VAL A 14 -32.17 -44.48 -8.63
C VAL A 14 -33.19 -43.40 -8.26
N GLN A 15 -34.16 -43.71 -7.41
CA GLN A 15 -35.14 -42.74 -6.93
C GLN A 15 -34.47 -41.60 -6.15
N SER A 16 -33.56 -41.93 -5.24
CA SER A 16 -32.79 -40.93 -4.49
C SER A 16 -31.98 -40.01 -5.42
N MET A 17 -31.36 -40.56 -6.48
CA MET A 17 -30.69 -39.74 -7.50
C MET A 17 -31.66 -38.83 -8.24
N LYS A 18 -32.85 -39.32 -8.63
CA LYS A 18 -33.87 -38.50 -9.30
C LYS A 18 -34.39 -37.36 -8.43
N GLU A 19 -34.46 -37.54 -7.11
CA GLU A 19 -34.97 -36.54 -6.17
C GLU A 19 -33.92 -35.48 -5.80
N ASN A 20 -32.63 -35.75 -5.98
CA ASN A 20 -31.55 -34.89 -5.50
C ASN A 20 -30.58 -34.42 -6.59
N MET A 21 -30.66 -34.96 -7.81
CA MET A 21 -29.75 -34.63 -8.90
C MET A 21 -30.55 -34.21 -10.13
N ALA A 22 -30.11 -33.17 -10.85
CA ALA A 22 -30.72 -32.78 -12.11
C ALA A 22 -30.30 -33.79 -13.21
N LEU A 23 -31.29 -34.55 -13.70
CA LEU A 23 -31.10 -35.66 -14.64
C LEU A 23 -31.89 -35.44 -15.93
N ILE A 24 -31.27 -35.74 -17.06
CA ILE A 24 -31.90 -35.82 -18.38
C ILE A 24 -31.36 -37.01 -19.15
N GLN A 25 -32.21 -37.71 -19.89
CA GLN A 25 -31.85 -38.85 -20.71
C GLN A 25 -32.14 -38.56 -22.17
N PHE A 26 -31.25 -39.05 -23.03
CA PHE A 26 -31.40 -38.98 -24.47
C PHE A 26 -31.42 -40.36 -25.11
N GLY A 27 -32.25 -40.53 -26.12
CA GLY A 27 -32.19 -41.68 -27.02
C GLY A 27 -30.98 -41.62 -27.95
N ILE A 28 -30.75 -42.71 -28.69
CA ILE A 28 -29.69 -42.78 -29.71
C ILE A 28 -29.91 -41.80 -30.88
N ASP A 29 -31.16 -41.34 -31.05
CA ASP A 29 -31.59 -40.29 -31.97
C ASP A 29 -31.36 -38.87 -31.40
N ARG A 30 -30.74 -38.77 -30.21
CA ARG A 30 -30.37 -37.52 -29.53
C ARG A 30 -31.57 -36.70 -29.04
N ARG A 31 -32.74 -37.32 -28.95
CA ARG A 31 -33.96 -36.70 -28.38
C ARG A 31 -34.10 -37.04 -26.91
N VAL A 32 -34.70 -36.12 -26.16
CA VAL A 32 -34.98 -36.31 -24.74
C VAL A 32 -36.01 -37.42 -24.56
N THR A 33 -35.64 -38.48 -23.85
CA THR A 33 -36.54 -39.60 -23.51
C THR A 33 -37.07 -39.48 -22.09
N TYR A 34 -36.35 -38.80 -21.20
CA TYR A 34 -36.74 -38.54 -19.83
C TYR A 34 -36.00 -37.30 -19.30
N VAL A 35 -36.64 -36.54 -18.41
CA VAL A 35 -36.04 -35.44 -17.66
C VAL A 35 -36.76 -35.31 -16.33
N ASN A 36 -36.07 -34.93 -15.26
CA ASN A 36 -36.74 -34.61 -13.99
C ASN A 36 -36.93 -33.10 -13.80
N ASP A 37 -37.78 -32.74 -12.85
CA ASP A 37 -38.10 -31.34 -12.54
C ASP A 37 -36.87 -30.53 -12.11
N LEU A 38 -35.89 -31.17 -11.45
CA LEU A 38 -34.64 -30.51 -11.08
C LEU A 38 -33.86 -30.03 -12.32
N PHE A 39 -33.71 -30.89 -13.34
CA PHE A 39 -33.02 -30.49 -14.57
C PHE A 39 -33.86 -29.45 -15.33
N ALA A 40 -35.15 -29.73 -15.54
CA ALA A 40 -36.02 -28.84 -16.30
C ALA A 40 -36.09 -27.43 -15.68
N GLY A 41 -36.27 -27.36 -14.35
CA GLY A 41 -36.23 -26.11 -13.60
C GLY A 41 -34.89 -25.38 -13.71
N SER A 42 -33.76 -26.11 -13.69
CA SER A 42 -32.43 -25.51 -13.83
C SER A 42 -32.18 -24.84 -15.19
N VAL A 43 -32.95 -25.21 -16.22
CA VAL A 43 -32.87 -24.66 -17.57
C VAL A 43 -34.13 -23.86 -17.99
N GLY A 44 -35.05 -23.62 -17.05
CA GLY A 44 -36.24 -22.78 -17.26
C GLY A 44 -37.40 -23.43 -18.01
N TYR A 45 -37.43 -24.75 -18.15
CA TYR A 45 -38.51 -25.50 -18.80
C TYR A 45 -39.37 -26.25 -17.77
N ARG A 46 -40.56 -26.70 -18.19
CA ARG A 46 -41.28 -27.80 -17.52
C ARG A 46 -40.79 -29.14 -18.08
N ALA A 47 -40.73 -30.17 -17.25
CA ALA A 47 -40.25 -31.48 -17.67
C ALA A 47 -40.99 -32.03 -18.90
N ASP A 48 -42.32 -31.90 -18.92
CA ASP A 48 -43.17 -32.37 -20.02
C ASP A 48 -42.87 -31.67 -21.36
N ASP A 49 -42.51 -30.38 -21.32
CA ASP A 49 -42.20 -29.59 -22.53
C ASP A 49 -40.87 -30.02 -23.17
N MET A 50 -40.01 -30.69 -22.40
CA MET A 50 -38.69 -31.11 -22.86
C MET A 50 -38.66 -32.48 -23.51
N VAL A 51 -39.62 -33.35 -23.21
CA VAL A 51 -39.65 -34.71 -23.78
C VAL A 51 -39.81 -34.63 -25.30
N GLY A 52 -38.96 -35.35 -26.03
CA GLY A 52 -38.93 -35.33 -27.49
C GLY A 52 -38.11 -34.20 -28.11
N MET A 53 -37.73 -33.17 -27.35
CA MET A 53 -36.80 -32.13 -27.83
C MET A 53 -35.48 -32.75 -28.26
N HIS A 54 -34.89 -32.25 -29.35
CA HIS A 54 -33.57 -32.67 -29.76
C HIS A 54 -32.52 -31.93 -28.93
N HIS A 55 -31.47 -32.62 -28.46
CA HIS A 55 -30.39 -32.00 -27.66
C HIS A 55 -29.81 -30.71 -28.28
N LYS A 56 -29.76 -30.59 -29.61
CA LYS A 56 -29.24 -29.39 -30.29
C LYS A 56 -30.06 -28.12 -29.99
N GLU A 57 -31.33 -28.27 -29.63
CA GLU A 57 -32.22 -27.15 -29.30
C GLU A 57 -31.82 -26.48 -27.98
N LEU A 58 -31.18 -27.24 -27.08
CA LEU A 58 -30.60 -26.78 -25.82
C LEU A 58 -29.18 -26.20 -25.97
N CYS A 59 -28.64 -26.16 -27.19
CA CYS A 59 -27.29 -25.70 -27.50
C CYS A 59 -27.33 -24.39 -28.30
N PHE A 60 -26.25 -23.61 -28.20
CA PHE A 60 -26.04 -22.49 -29.11
C PHE A 60 -25.69 -22.98 -30.53
N PRO A 61 -26.09 -22.24 -31.59
CA PRO A 61 -25.81 -22.61 -32.98
C PRO A 61 -24.33 -22.86 -33.29
N SER A 62 -23.44 -22.11 -32.63
CA SER A 62 -21.98 -22.24 -32.75
C SER A 62 -21.49 -23.66 -32.45
N PHE A 63 -22.03 -24.30 -31.42
CA PHE A 63 -21.74 -25.69 -31.09
C PHE A 63 -22.61 -26.65 -31.90
N ALA A 64 -23.93 -26.41 -31.94
CA ALA A 64 -24.91 -27.33 -32.54
C ALA A 64 -24.63 -27.63 -34.02
N ASN A 65 -24.08 -26.66 -34.77
CA ASN A 65 -23.77 -26.80 -36.20
C ASN A 65 -22.29 -27.16 -36.45
N SER A 66 -21.50 -27.40 -35.41
CA SER A 66 -20.07 -27.70 -35.52
C SER A 66 -19.79 -29.19 -35.76
N GLY A 67 -18.65 -29.52 -36.36
CA GLY A 67 -18.13 -30.89 -36.39
C GLY A 67 -17.82 -31.46 -35.00
N GLY A 68 -17.63 -30.58 -34.00
CA GLY A 68 -17.46 -30.95 -32.59
C GLY A 68 -18.70 -31.61 -32.01
N TYR A 69 -19.91 -31.15 -32.36
CA TYR A 69 -21.17 -31.74 -31.93
C TYR A 69 -21.34 -33.18 -32.42
N GLU A 70 -21.03 -33.43 -33.70
CA GLU A 70 -21.08 -34.77 -34.28
C GLU A 70 -20.04 -35.71 -33.66
N THR A 71 -18.83 -35.21 -33.42
CA THR A 71 -17.76 -35.97 -32.77
C THR A 71 -18.13 -36.32 -31.32
N PHE A 72 -18.73 -35.37 -30.59
CA PHE A 72 -19.23 -35.56 -29.24
C PHE A 72 -20.25 -36.70 -29.17
N TRP A 73 -21.27 -36.69 -30.05
CA TRP A 73 -22.27 -37.77 -30.06
C TRP A 73 -21.72 -39.12 -30.52
N LYS A 74 -20.83 -39.14 -31.52
CA LYS A 74 -20.15 -40.38 -31.92
C LYS A 74 -19.38 -41.01 -30.76
N ARG A 75 -18.70 -40.18 -29.95
CA ARG A 75 -17.96 -40.62 -28.76
C ARG A 75 -18.88 -41.19 -27.68
N LEU A 76 -20.00 -40.53 -27.41
CA LEU A 76 -20.99 -41.03 -26.44
C LEU A 76 -21.59 -42.36 -26.88
N LEU A 77 -22.01 -42.47 -28.15
CA LEU A 77 -22.61 -43.68 -28.70
C LEU A 77 -21.60 -44.83 -28.85
N SER A 78 -20.29 -44.54 -28.86
CA SER A 78 -19.25 -45.57 -28.76
C SER A 78 -18.97 -46.02 -27.32
N GLY A 79 -19.79 -45.61 -26.35
CA GLY A 79 -19.67 -46.02 -24.95
C GLY A 79 -18.68 -45.20 -24.11
N ARG A 80 -18.17 -44.06 -24.61
CA ARG A 80 -17.26 -43.20 -23.83
C ARG A 80 -18.03 -42.08 -23.15
N SER A 81 -17.85 -41.93 -21.83
CA SER A 81 -18.39 -40.79 -21.08
C SER A 81 -17.73 -39.46 -21.48
N PHE A 82 -18.41 -38.37 -21.16
CA PHE A 82 -17.93 -37.01 -21.29
C PHE A 82 -18.29 -36.22 -20.04
N GLN A 83 -17.34 -35.48 -19.50
CA GLN A 83 -17.53 -34.60 -18.35
C GLN A 83 -16.83 -33.27 -18.62
N ASP A 84 -17.57 -32.17 -18.47
CA ASP A 84 -17.02 -30.82 -18.64
C ASP A 84 -17.97 -29.75 -18.09
N LYS A 85 -17.49 -28.50 -18.02
CA LYS A 85 -18.33 -27.30 -17.90
C LYS A 85 -18.75 -26.88 -19.30
N ILE A 86 -20.06 -26.80 -19.53
CA ILE A 86 -20.62 -26.53 -20.85
C ILE A 86 -21.61 -25.38 -20.82
N GLU A 87 -21.48 -24.49 -21.78
CA GLU A 87 -22.46 -23.44 -22.01
C GLU A 87 -23.68 -24.00 -22.76
N ARG A 88 -24.87 -23.73 -22.26
CA ARG A 88 -26.15 -24.16 -22.84
C ARG A 88 -27.15 -23.02 -22.83
N LYS A 89 -28.25 -23.25 -23.54
CA LYS A 89 -29.32 -22.28 -23.71
C LYS A 89 -30.50 -22.66 -22.82
N ASP A 90 -31.01 -21.72 -22.05
CA ASP A 90 -32.25 -21.88 -21.27
C ASP A 90 -33.51 -21.72 -22.16
N ALA A 91 -34.70 -21.78 -21.55
CA ALA A 91 -35.98 -21.61 -22.24
C ALA A 91 -36.19 -20.23 -22.88
N MET A 92 -35.54 -19.20 -22.35
CA MET A 92 -35.62 -17.82 -22.83
C MET A 92 -34.55 -17.51 -23.88
N GLY A 93 -33.59 -18.40 -24.09
CA GLY A 93 -32.48 -18.20 -25.01
C GLY A 93 -31.19 -17.69 -24.35
N ASN A 94 -31.17 -17.52 -23.03
CA ASN A 94 -29.99 -17.02 -22.33
C ASN A 94 -28.93 -18.10 -22.13
N ALA A 95 -27.69 -17.66 -21.99
CA ALA A 95 -26.57 -18.54 -21.66
C ALA A 95 -26.63 -18.98 -20.19
N ILE A 96 -26.50 -20.28 -19.99
CA ILE A 96 -26.32 -20.92 -18.69
C ILE A 96 -25.09 -21.83 -18.73
N TRP A 97 -24.38 -21.91 -17.62
CA TRP A 97 -23.26 -22.82 -17.46
C TRP A 97 -23.70 -24.05 -16.68
N LEU A 98 -23.48 -25.22 -17.26
CA LEU A 98 -23.76 -26.51 -16.63
C LEU A 98 -22.45 -27.27 -16.41
N GLU A 99 -22.18 -27.71 -15.19
CA GLU A 99 -21.20 -28.75 -14.93
C GLU A 99 -21.90 -30.09 -15.15
N ALA A 100 -21.52 -30.82 -16.20
CA ALA A 100 -22.29 -31.95 -16.68
C ALA A 100 -21.46 -33.18 -16.98
N THR A 101 -22.02 -34.34 -16.63
CA THR A 101 -21.47 -35.66 -16.94
C THR A 101 -22.48 -36.44 -17.77
N TYR A 102 -22.08 -36.80 -18.99
CA TYR A 102 -22.82 -37.64 -19.92
C TYR A 102 -22.30 -39.08 -19.84
N MET A 103 -23.19 -40.02 -19.57
CA MET A 103 -22.92 -41.42 -19.29
C MET A 103 -23.74 -42.30 -20.23
N PRO A 104 -23.09 -43.11 -21.08
CA PRO A 104 -23.79 -44.08 -21.92
C PRO A 104 -24.49 -45.15 -21.09
N ILE A 105 -25.74 -45.44 -21.44
CA ILE A 105 -26.55 -46.52 -20.88
C ILE A 105 -26.41 -47.71 -21.82
N PHE A 106 -25.99 -48.85 -21.26
CA PHE A 106 -25.77 -50.08 -22.03
C PHE A 106 -26.95 -51.03 -21.89
N ASP A 107 -27.23 -51.74 -22.97
CA ASP A 107 -28.11 -52.90 -22.98
C ASP A 107 -27.51 -54.06 -22.16
N GLU A 108 -28.35 -54.78 -21.40
CA GLU A 108 -27.91 -55.82 -20.45
C GLU A 108 -27.15 -56.96 -21.13
N ASP A 109 -27.55 -57.33 -22.35
CA ASP A 109 -27.02 -58.50 -23.05
C ASP A 109 -25.96 -58.16 -24.12
N SER A 110 -26.10 -57.03 -24.82
CA SER A 110 -25.34 -56.76 -26.05
C SER A 110 -24.18 -55.76 -25.92
N ARG A 111 -24.00 -55.13 -24.74
CA ARG A 111 -23.05 -54.01 -24.51
C ARG A 111 -23.17 -52.87 -25.54
N ARG A 112 -24.32 -52.75 -26.20
CA ARG A 112 -24.63 -51.63 -27.10
C ARG A 112 -25.19 -50.47 -26.30
N VAL A 113 -24.83 -49.25 -26.68
CA VAL A 113 -25.41 -48.04 -26.07
C VAL A 113 -26.84 -47.88 -26.56
N ILE A 114 -27.80 -47.84 -25.63
CA ILE A 114 -29.25 -47.69 -25.91
C ILE A 114 -29.79 -46.31 -25.52
N GLY A 115 -29.01 -45.53 -24.78
CA GLY A 115 -29.34 -44.16 -24.41
C GLY A 115 -28.18 -43.49 -23.70
N ILE A 116 -28.31 -42.19 -23.41
CA ILE A 116 -27.31 -41.41 -22.68
C ILE A 116 -28.00 -40.74 -21.49
N LEU A 117 -27.54 -41.04 -20.27
CA LEU A 117 -27.90 -40.29 -19.07
C LEU A 117 -26.98 -39.10 -18.91
N LYS A 118 -27.52 -37.93 -18.60
CA LYS A 118 -26.75 -36.75 -18.22
C LYS A 118 -27.17 -36.31 -16.82
N VAL A 119 -26.18 -36.10 -15.97
CA VAL A 119 -26.33 -35.31 -14.74
C VAL A 119 -25.79 -33.92 -15.02
N ALA A 120 -26.48 -32.89 -14.54
CA ALA A 120 -25.99 -31.52 -14.63
C ALA A 120 -26.24 -30.75 -13.34
N THR A 121 -25.31 -29.87 -13.01
CA THR A 121 -25.51 -28.83 -12.00
C THR A 121 -25.45 -27.48 -12.71
N ASN A 122 -26.45 -26.61 -12.50
CA ASN A 122 -26.36 -25.24 -12.99
C ASN A 122 -25.39 -24.46 -12.11
N ILE A 123 -24.31 -23.98 -12.73
CA ILE A 123 -23.19 -23.28 -12.08
C ILE A 123 -23.11 -21.84 -12.56
N THR A 124 -24.16 -21.31 -13.18
CA THR A 124 -24.17 -19.97 -13.80
C THR A 124 -23.86 -18.88 -12.78
N ASP A 125 -24.54 -18.89 -11.63
CA ASP A 125 -24.31 -17.87 -10.59
C ASP A 125 -22.91 -17.99 -10.00
N ARG A 126 -22.39 -19.22 -9.84
CA ARG A 126 -21.01 -19.47 -9.43
C ARG A 126 -20.03 -18.88 -10.45
N GLN A 127 -20.27 -19.07 -11.75
CA GLN A 127 -19.42 -18.53 -12.82
C GLN A 127 -19.46 -17.00 -12.84
N ARG A 128 -20.64 -16.39 -12.70
CA ARG A 128 -20.78 -14.92 -12.64
C ARG A 128 -20.09 -14.33 -11.42
N ALA A 129 -20.26 -14.92 -10.24
CA ALA A 129 -19.62 -14.45 -9.01
C ALA A 129 -18.09 -14.49 -9.12
N ILE A 130 -17.57 -15.57 -9.71
CA ILE A 130 -16.14 -15.72 -9.96
C ILE A 130 -15.62 -14.68 -10.97
N SER A 131 -16.36 -14.41 -12.06
CA SER A 131 -16.00 -13.38 -13.03
C SER A 131 -15.97 -11.99 -12.39
N SER A 132 -17.02 -11.64 -11.64
CA SER A 132 -17.10 -10.36 -10.92
C SER A 132 -15.94 -10.19 -9.94
N LEU A 133 -15.61 -11.23 -9.17
CA LEU A 133 -14.47 -11.19 -8.25
C LEU A 133 -13.14 -10.95 -9.00
N THR A 134 -12.99 -11.50 -10.19
CA THR A 134 -11.78 -11.32 -11.01
C THR A 134 -11.65 -9.88 -11.48
N ASP A 135 -12.75 -9.27 -11.90
CA ASP A 135 -12.80 -7.86 -12.29
C ASP A 135 -12.50 -6.94 -11.09
N ASP A 136 -13.07 -7.24 -9.93
CA ASP A 136 -12.82 -6.50 -8.68
C ASP A 136 -11.34 -6.59 -8.26
N LEU A 137 -10.73 -7.78 -8.35
CA LEU A 137 -9.31 -7.97 -8.06
C LEU A 137 -8.40 -7.19 -9.01
N LYS A 138 -8.78 -7.09 -10.29
CA LYS A 138 -8.04 -6.29 -11.26
C LYS A 138 -8.13 -4.80 -10.93
N GLY A 139 -9.33 -4.29 -10.63
CA GLY A 139 -9.50 -2.90 -10.20
C GLY A 139 -8.71 -2.58 -8.93
N LEU A 140 -8.73 -3.48 -7.94
CA LEU A 140 -7.94 -3.35 -6.72
C LEU A 140 -6.42 -3.32 -7.00
N ALA A 141 -5.95 -4.15 -7.94
CA ALA A 141 -4.54 -4.16 -8.33
C ALA A 141 -4.13 -2.82 -8.97
N GLU A 142 -4.94 -2.30 -9.89
CA GLU A 142 -4.73 -1.00 -10.55
C GLU A 142 -4.69 0.15 -9.52
N ASP A 143 -5.66 0.20 -8.60
CA ASP A 143 -5.71 1.18 -7.52
C ASP A 143 -4.48 1.10 -6.62
N LEU A 144 -4.08 -0.11 -6.22
CA LEU A 144 -2.89 -0.31 -5.40
C LEU A 144 -1.61 0.13 -6.12
N HIS A 145 -1.53 -0.10 -7.43
CA HIS A 145 -0.40 0.33 -8.26
C HIS A 145 -0.28 1.86 -8.25
N GLU A 146 -1.38 2.56 -8.51
CA GLU A 146 -1.39 4.02 -8.57
C GLU A 146 -1.10 4.64 -7.21
N GLN A 147 -1.68 4.09 -6.13
CA GLN A 147 -1.37 4.54 -4.78
C GLN A 147 0.09 4.32 -4.40
N ALA A 148 0.66 3.18 -4.78
CA ALA A 148 2.06 2.88 -4.51
C ALA A 148 3.01 3.83 -5.26
N LYS A 149 2.74 4.06 -6.55
CA LYS A 149 3.48 5.03 -7.36
C LYS A 149 3.41 6.44 -6.78
N GLY A 150 2.21 6.90 -6.41
CA GLY A 150 2.06 8.19 -5.74
C GLY A 150 2.78 8.25 -4.39
N GLY A 151 2.89 7.13 -3.68
CA GLY A 151 3.71 7.00 -2.47
C GLY A 151 5.21 7.16 -2.73
N ILE A 152 5.73 6.54 -3.79
CA ILE A 152 7.13 6.68 -4.23
C ILE A 152 7.43 8.13 -4.59
N ASP A 153 6.56 8.78 -5.37
CA ASP A 153 6.77 10.15 -5.83
C ASP A 153 6.80 11.14 -4.65
N ARG A 154 5.86 11.01 -3.71
CA ARG A 154 5.87 11.80 -2.46
C ARG A 154 7.10 11.53 -1.61
N GLY A 155 7.55 10.27 -1.54
CA GLY A 155 8.78 9.91 -0.84
C GLY A 155 10.02 10.59 -1.45
N ASN A 156 10.10 10.65 -2.78
CA ASN A 156 11.18 11.34 -3.48
C ASN A 156 11.13 12.87 -3.28
N GLU A 157 9.93 13.46 -3.26
CA GLU A 157 9.76 14.88 -2.94
C GLU A 157 10.23 15.21 -1.51
N LEU A 158 9.86 14.37 -0.54
CA LEU A 158 10.31 14.49 0.85
C LEU A 158 11.83 14.35 0.97
N MET A 159 12.46 13.44 0.22
CA MET A 159 13.93 13.35 0.15
C MET A 159 14.56 14.67 -0.31
N GLY A 160 13.96 15.35 -1.29
CA GLY A 160 14.42 16.65 -1.76
C GLY A 160 14.27 17.78 -0.73
N ILE A 161 13.21 17.74 0.08
CA ILE A 161 13.03 18.68 1.21
C ILE A 161 14.11 18.44 2.27
N ILE A 162 14.35 17.18 2.60
CA ILE A 162 15.31 16.76 3.60
C ILE A 162 16.74 17.13 3.22
N ASP A 163 17.12 17.00 1.95
CA ASP A 163 18.43 17.45 1.44
C ASP A 163 18.62 18.96 1.64
N ARG A 164 17.58 19.76 1.35
CA ARG A 164 17.61 21.20 1.64
C ARG A 164 17.71 21.49 3.15
N MET A 165 17.03 20.72 3.99
CA MET A 165 17.13 20.86 5.45
C MET A 165 18.53 20.52 5.97
N THR A 166 19.17 19.46 5.45
CA THR A 166 20.56 19.13 5.78
C THR A 166 21.47 20.32 5.48
N LYS A 167 21.37 20.88 4.28
CA LYS A 167 22.18 22.03 3.87
C LYS A 167 21.96 23.26 4.78
N VAL A 168 20.70 23.63 5.06
CA VAL A 168 20.38 24.76 5.95
C VAL A 168 20.93 24.52 7.36
N SER A 169 20.86 23.29 7.86
CA SER A 169 21.36 22.96 9.18
C SER A 169 22.89 23.01 9.27
N GLU A 170 23.60 22.63 8.22
CA GLU A 170 25.05 22.78 8.10
C GLU A 170 25.45 24.26 8.07
N GLU A 171 24.79 25.07 7.23
CA GLU A 171 25.00 26.52 7.15
C GLU A 171 24.74 27.22 8.51
N ASN A 172 23.71 26.79 9.23
CA ASN A 172 23.43 27.28 10.59
C ASN A 172 24.55 26.93 11.57
N SER A 173 25.05 25.69 11.52
CA SER A 173 26.14 25.26 12.41
C SER A 173 27.41 26.08 12.16
N GLU A 174 27.77 26.32 10.90
CA GLU A 174 28.90 27.19 10.53
C GLU A 174 28.71 28.62 11.02
N THR A 175 27.50 29.17 10.84
CA THR A 175 27.17 30.54 11.30
C THR A 175 27.27 30.67 12.82
N LEU A 176 26.78 29.68 13.57
CA LEU A 176 26.84 29.67 15.03
C LEU A 176 28.26 29.52 15.55
N GLN A 177 29.10 28.73 14.89
CA GLN A 177 30.53 28.67 15.20
C GLN A 177 31.22 30.02 14.98
N GLY A 178 30.84 30.72 13.89
CA GLY A 178 31.30 32.09 13.62
C GLY A 178 30.89 33.08 14.73
N LEU A 179 29.62 33.04 15.15
CA LEU A 179 29.10 33.89 16.23
C LEU A 179 29.77 33.59 17.58
N GLN A 180 30.01 32.32 17.90
CA GLN A 180 30.72 31.92 19.11
C GLN A 180 32.13 32.51 19.12
N LYS A 181 32.85 32.41 18.00
CA LYS A 181 34.18 33.00 17.86
C LYS A 181 34.15 34.52 18.00
N GLN A 182 33.18 35.20 17.38
CA GLN A 182 33.03 36.65 17.53
C GLN A 182 32.75 37.07 18.97
N ALA A 183 31.92 36.32 19.71
CA ALA A 183 31.67 36.58 21.12
C ALA A 183 32.94 36.42 21.97
N ASP A 184 33.76 35.40 21.69
CA ASP A 184 35.05 35.18 22.35
C ASP A 184 36.07 36.29 22.02
N ASP A 185 36.13 36.75 20.77
CA ASP A 185 36.99 37.86 20.35
C ASP A 185 36.58 39.17 21.07
N ILE A 186 35.28 39.46 21.17
CA ILE A 186 34.78 40.64 21.90
C ILE A 186 35.11 40.53 23.39
N LYS A 187 34.99 39.33 23.99
CA LYS A 187 35.39 39.10 25.39
C LYS A 187 36.86 39.46 25.63
N GLY A 188 37.74 39.13 24.68
CA GLY A 188 39.14 39.55 24.69
C GLY A 188 39.31 41.06 24.64
N ILE A 189 38.62 41.75 23.72
CA ILE A 189 38.66 43.21 23.61
C ILE A 189 38.18 43.88 24.90
N VAL A 190 37.06 43.42 25.47
CA VAL A 190 36.49 43.95 26.72
C VAL A 190 37.49 43.82 27.88
N GLN A 191 38.24 42.72 27.95
CA GLN A 191 39.30 42.52 28.93
C GLN A 191 40.44 43.53 28.75
N THR A 192 40.91 43.76 27.52
CA THR A 192 41.94 44.78 27.23
C THR A 192 41.46 46.19 27.58
N VAL A 193 40.22 46.55 27.23
CA VAL A 193 39.66 47.89 27.57
C VAL A 193 39.56 48.07 29.08
N ARG A 194 39.27 47.00 29.84
CA ARG A 194 39.26 47.03 31.32
C ARG A 194 40.63 47.32 31.89
N GLU A 195 41.67 46.71 31.35
CA GLU A 195 43.05 46.96 31.76
C GLU A 195 43.46 48.42 31.48
N ILE A 196 43.08 48.96 30.30
CA ILE A 196 43.31 50.36 29.95
C ILE A 196 42.56 51.30 30.90
N ALA A 197 41.28 51.02 31.21
CA ALA A 197 40.47 51.85 32.11
C ALA A 197 41.08 51.89 33.53
N ALA A 198 41.53 50.75 34.05
CA ALA A 198 42.19 50.63 35.33
C ALA A 198 43.53 51.39 35.37
N GLN A 199 44.35 51.28 34.33
CA GLN A 199 45.60 52.06 34.21
C GLN A 199 45.32 53.56 34.13
N THR A 200 44.32 53.97 33.36
CA THR A 200 43.91 55.38 33.23
C THR A 200 43.40 55.93 34.57
N ASN A 201 42.68 55.11 35.35
CA ASN A 201 42.23 55.46 36.70
C ASN A 201 43.42 55.66 37.65
N LEU A 202 44.44 54.79 37.57
CA LEU A 202 45.69 54.93 38.35
C LEU A 202 46.49 56.17 37.94
N LEU A 203 46.57 56.48 36.63
CA LEU A 203 47.22 57.69 36.14
C LEU A 203 46.50 58.96 36.63
N ALA A 204 45.18 58.96 36.61
CA ALA A 204 44.36 60.05 37.14
C ALA A 204 44.56 60.23 38.65
N LEU A 205 44.67 59.14 39.41
CA LEU A 205 44.98 59.17 40.84
C LEU A 205 46.36 59.80 41.10
N ASN A 206 47.39 59.38 40.36
CA ASN A 206 48.73 59.94 40.48
C ASN A 206 48.75 61.43 40.11
N ALA A 207 48.03 61.83 39.06
CA ALA A 207 47.90 63.23 38.66
C ALA A 207 47.21 64.08 39.74
N ALA A 208 46.18 63.55 40.40
CA ALA A 208 45.52 64.23 41.51
C ALA A 208 46.45 64.43 42.72
N ILE A 209 47.29 63.43 43.03
CA ILE A 209 48.31 63.54 44.10
C ILE A 209 49.33 64.62 43.76
N GLU A 210 49.84 64.65 42.53
CA GLU A 210 50.83 65.65 42.12
C GLU A 210 50.23 67.06 42.05
N ALA A 211 48.97 67.18 41.62
CA ALA A 211 48.22 68.43 41.66
C ALA A 211 48.03 68.96 43.09
N ALA A 212 47.75 68.08 44.06
CA ALA A 212 47.68 68.44 45.48
C ALA A 212 49.05 68.88 46.01
N ARG A 213 50.13 68.24 45.55
CA ARG A 213 51.51 68.55 45.93
C ARG A 213 52.01 69.90 45.38
N ALA A 214 51.55 70.28 44.19
CA ALA A 214 51.89 71.56 43.55
C ALA A 214 51.13 72.78 44.12
N GLY A 215 50.20 72.58 45.06
CA GLY A 215 49.48 73.65 45.75
C GLY A 215 48.66 74.54 44.81
N GLU A 216 48.79 75.86 44.92
CA GLU A 216 48.06 76.85 44.09
C GLU A 216 48.31 76.66 42.58
N HIS A 217 49.50 76.19 42.18
CA HIS A 217 49.85 75.96 40.77
C HIS A 217 49.24 74.67 40.19
N GLY A 218 48.76 73.75 41.04
CA GLY A 218 48.18 72.47 40.63
C GLY A 218 46.67 72.46 40.39
N ARG A 219 45.96 73.57 40.68
CA ARG A 219 44.47 73.62 40.63
C ARG A 219 43.88 73.20 39.28
N GLY A 220 44.48 73.63 38.17
CA GLY A 220 44.03 73.23 36.83
C GLY A 220 44.23 71.74 36.54
N PHE A 221 45.34 71.18 37.01
CA PHE A 221 45.65 69.75 36.88
C PHE A 221 44.72 68.87 37.74
N ASP A 222 44.34 69.32 38.95
CA ASP A 222 43.40 68.60 39.82
C ASP A 222 42.01 68.42 39.19
N VAL A 223 41.50 69.44 38.49
CA VAL A 223 40.22 69.36 37.78
C VAL A 223 40.27 68.32 36.66
N VAL A 224 41.34 68.33 35.85
CA VAL A 224 41.52 67.35 34.77
C VAL A 224 41.65 65.94 35.34
N ALA A 225 42.44 65.76 36.39
CA ALA A 225 42.61 64.45 37.05
C ALA A 225 41.28 63.87 37.56
N LYS A 226 40.42 64.70 38.17
CA LYS A 226 39.07 64.28 38.61
C LYS A 226 38.18 63.88 37.44
N GLU A 227 38.22 64.61 36.33
CA GLU A 227 37.39 64.30 35.17
C GLU A 227 37.85 63.01 34.47
N VAL A 228 39.16 62.80 34.34
CA VAL A 228 39.72 61.54 33.82
C VAL A 228 39.33 60.36 34.72
N ARG A 229 39.40 60.52 36.05
CA ARG A 229 39.00 59.48 37.00
C ARG A 229 37.53 59.11 36.83
N LYS A 230 36.65 60.10 36.76
CA LYS A 230 35.21 59.91 36.55
C LYS A 230 34.90 59.25 35.20
N LEU A 231 35.69 59.57 34.16
CA LEU A 231 35.59 58.90 32.86
C LEU A 231 35.99 57.43 32.97
N SER A 232 37.10 57.10 33.62
CA SER A 232 37.52 55.71 33.86
C SER A 232 36.46 54.91 34.63
N GLU A 233 35.88 55.48 35.69
CA GLU A 233 34.78 54.86 36.45
C GLU A 233 33.55 54.58 35.57
N ARG A 234 33.21 55.50 34.65
CA ARG A 234 32.12 55.29 33.67
C ARG A 234 32.46 54.18 32.68
N VAL A 235 33.69 54.13 32.18
CA VAL A 235 34.16 53.08 31.26
C VAL A 235 34.10 51.71 31.93
N GLU A 236 34.51 51.59 33.20
CA GLU A 236 34.41 50.34 33.96
C GLU A 236 32.96 49.85 34.07
N LYS A 237 32.00 50.76 34.29
CA LYS A 237 30.58 50.40 34.31
C LYS A 237 30.10 49.88 32.96
N SER A 238 30.44 50.56 31.87
CA SER A 238 30.07 50.12 30.50
C SER A 238 30.70 48.78 30.13
N ILE A 239 31.92 48.50 30.59
CA ILE A 239 32.59 47.20 30.40
C ILE A 239 31.80 46.06 31.04
N VAL A 240 31.28 46.27 32.25
CA VAL A 240 30.44 45.28 32.94
C VAL A 240 29.17 45.01 32.12
N GLU A 241 28.49 46.05 31.66
CA GLU A 241 27.28 45.91 30.82
C GLU A 241 27.57 45.15 29.50
N ILE A 242 28.68 45.47 28.82
CA ILE A 242 29.08 44.76 27.59
C ILE A 242 29.40 43.30 27.88
N ARG A 243 30.15 43.01 28.95
CA ARG A 243 30.50 41.64 29.34
C ARG A 243 29.24 40.81 29.59
N ASP A 244 28.30 41.35 30.36
CA ASP A 244 27.07 40.64 30.71
C ASP A 244 26.21 40.37 29.45
N ASN A 245 26.16 41.31 28.49
CA ASN A 245 25.53 41.09 27.19
C ASN A 245 26.22 40.00 26.35
N ILE A 246 27.55 39.95 26.33
CA ILE A 246 28.32 38.92 25.61
C ILE A 246 28.14 37.53 26.24
N GLU A 247 28.06 37.46 27.57
CA GLU A 247 27.72 36.22 28.27
C GLU A 247 26.31 35.74 27.90
N GLY A 248 25.33 36.65 27.83
CA GLY A 248 23.99 36.36 27.32
C GLY A 248 23.98 35.82 25.88
N ILE A 249 24.73 36.46 24.97
CA ILE A 249 24.87 36.00 23.57
C ILE A 249 25.48 34.59 23.52
N THR A 250 26.51 34.32 24.32
CA THR A 250 27.18 33.02 24.36
C THR A 250 26.22 31.91 24.82
N VAL A 251 25.36 32.20 25.82
CA VAL A 251 24.34 31.26 26.29
C VAL A 251 23.32 30.97 25.19
N GLU A 252 22.83 31.99 24.49
CA GLU A 252 21.86 31.80 23.40
C GLU A 252 22.47 31.06 22.20
N VAL A 253 23.71 31.38 21.80
CA VAL A 253 24.42 30.64 20.74
C VAL A 253 24.50 29.16 21.09
N LYS A 254 24.93 28.82 22.32
CA LYS A 254 25.01 27.42 22.77
C LYS A 254 23.65 26.70 22.74
N LYS A 255 22.58 27.40 23.10
CA LYS A 255 21.22 26.85 23.06
C LYS A 255 20.77 26.56 21.62
N ILE A 256 21.05 27.46 20.68
CA ILE A 256 20.72 27.28 19.27
C ILE A 256 21.59 26.18 18.65
N THR A 257 22.88 26.08 19.01
CA THR A 257 23.75 24.98 18.55
C THR A 257 23.18 23.62 18.96
N SER A 258 22.81 23.46 20.24
CA SER A 258 22.18 22.22 20.72
C SER A 258 20.88 21.90 19.96
N GLY A 259 20.04 22.89 19.70
CA GLY A 259 18.82 22.71 18.89
C GLY A 259 19.12 22.33 17.44
N THR A 260 20.20 22.86 16.86
CA THR A 260 20.65 22.54 15.50
C THR A 260 21.18 21.11 15.44
N ASP A 261 21.93 20.65 16.44
CA ASP A 261 22.44 19.28 16.52
C ASP A 261 21.29 18.26 16.59
N ILE A 262 20.24 18.57 17.37
CA ILE A 262 19.02 17.75 17.44
C ILE A 262 18.33 17.73 16.06
N ALA A 263 18.18 18.87 15.41
CA ALA A 263 17.59 18.94 14.07
C ALA A 263 18.37 18.10 13.05
N GLN A 264 19.71 18.12 13.09
CA GLN A 264 20.54 17.26 12.22
C GLN A 264 20.29 15.77 12.48
N HIS A 265 20.11 15.38 13.74
CA HIS A 265 19.78 14.00 14.09
C HIS A 265 18.41 13.59 13.51
N ASP A 266 17.38 14.40 13.74
CA ASP A 266 16.02 14.14 13.26
C ASP A 266 15.94 14.10 11.72
N ILE A 267 16.69 14.96 11.04
CA ILE A 267 16.84 14.95 9.58
C ILE A 267 17.41 13.62 9.10
N LYS A 268 18.44 13.09 9.76
CA LYS A 268 19.07 11.81 9.40
C LYS A 268 18.16 10.61 9.65
N GLU A 269 17.40 10.62 10.75
CA GLU A 269 16.38 9.60 11.00
C GLU A 269 15.29 9.65 9.92
N SER A 270 14.81 10.86 9.59
CA SER A 270 13.82 11.09 8.54
C SER A 270 14.31 10.59 7.17
N GLN A 271 15.58 10.82 6.81
CA GLN A 271 16.18 10.26 5.58
C GLN A 271 16.05 8.74 5.52
N THR A 272 16.32 8.07 6.64
CA THR A 272 16.26 6.61 6.71
C THR A 272 14.81 6.13 6.59
N MET A 273 13.90 6.78 7.32
CA MET A 273 12.48 6.45 7.29
C MET A 273 11.88 6.61 5.88
N ILE A 274 12.17 7.71 5.20
CA ILE A 274 11.68 7.94 3.83
C ILE A 274 12.21 6.89 2.85
N LYS A 275 13.48 6.51 2.97
CA LYS A 275 14.05 5.42 2.13
C LYS A 275 13.32 4.10 2.34
N HIS A 276 12.99 3.76 3.59
CA HIS A 276 12.21 2.56 3.90
C HIS A 276 10.80 2.67 3.32
N THR A 277 10.13 3.81 3.49
CA THR A 277 8.79 4.05 2.92
C THR A 277 8.77 3.90 1.39
N VAL A 278 9.75 4.47 0.68
CA VAL A 278 9.87 4.31 -0.78
C VAL A 278 10.10 2.85 -1.16
N HIS A 279 10.92 2.12 -0.40
CA HIS A 279 11.15 0.70 -0.60
C HIS A 279 9.87 -0.12 -0.42
N ASP A 280 9.10 0.15 0.64
CA ASP A 280 7.82 -0.53 0.92
C ASP A 280 6.81 -0.30 -0.22
N PHE A 281 6.70 0.92 -0.73
CA PHE A 281 5.85 1.22 -1.88
C PHE A 281 6.34 0.54 -3.18
N SER A 282 7.65 0.38 -3.38
CA SER A 282 8.17 -0.44 -4.48
C SER A 282 7.74 -1.90 -4.34
N GLY A 283 7.71 -2.42 -3.10
CA GLY A 283 7.17 -3.75 -2.80
C GLY A 283 5.68 -3.89 -3.14
N LEU A 284 4.87 -2.87 -2.80
CA LEU A 284 3.45 -2.83 -3.15
C LEU A 284 3.22 -2.80 -4.66
N THR A 285 4.06 -2.07 -5.40
CA THR A 285 4.02 -2.04 -6.87
C THR A 285 4.21 -3.44 -7.45
N MET A 286 5.21 -4.19 -6.97
CA MET A 286 5.46 -5.57 -7.39
C MET A 286 4.31 -6.52 -7.00
N ALA A 287 3.75 -6.35 -5.81
CA ALA A 287 2.63 -7.17 -5.33
C ALA A 287 1.38 -6.94 -6.18
N SER A 288 1.09 -5.68 -6.54
CA SER A 288 0.00 -5.31 -7.45
C SER A 288 0.17 -5.97 -8.83
N THR A 289 1.36 -5.90 -9.44
CA THR A 289 1.60 -6.57 -10.74
C THR A 289 1.36 -8.07 -10.66
N LYS A 290 1.81 -8.73 -9.59
CA LYS A 290 1.55 -10.16 -9.38
C LYS A 290 0.06 -10.46 -9.20
N LEU A 291 -0.68 -9.59 -8.51
CA LEU A 291 -2.13 -9.74 -8.34
C LEU A 291 -2.85 -9.65 -9.68
N GLU A 292 -2.46 -8.71 -10.55
CA GLU A 292 -3.01 -8.56 -11.89
C GLU A 292 -2.71 -9.80 -12.76
N GLU A 293 -1.48 -10.33 -12.69
CA GLU A 293 -1.12 -11.58 -13.37
C GLU A 293 -1.94 -12.78 -12.88
N HIS A 294 -2.16 -12.88 -11.55
CA HIS A 294 -2.99 -13.93 -10.97
C HIS A 294 -4.46 -13.81 -11.38
N ALA A 295 -5.01 -12.59 -11.44
CA ALA A 295 -6.37 -12.35 -11.91
C ALA A 295 -6.55 -12.79 -13.37
N LYS A 296 -5.60 -12.44 -14.25
CA LYS A 296 -5.60 -12.89 -15.67
C LYS A 296 -5.54 -14.41 -15.78
N ARG A 297 -4.62 -15.06 -15.05
CA ARG A 297 -4.51 -16.52 -15.06
C ARG A 297 -5.74 -17.21 -14.50
N PHE A 298 -6.39 -16.61 -13.50
CA PHE A 298 -7.61 -17.16 -12.94
C PHE A 298 -8.73 -17.13 -14.00
N GLN A 299 -8.88 -16.00 -14.71
CA GLN A 299 -9.84 -15.87 -15.81
C GLN A 299 -9.67 -16.96 -16.89
N ASP A 300 -8.43 -17.35 -17.21
CA ASP A 300 -8.15 -18.41 -18.19
C ASP A 300 -8.53 -19.82 -17.71
N ILE A 301 -8.67 -20.03 -16.39
CA ILE A 301 -8.99 -21.34 -15.77
C ILE A 301 -10.50 -21.58 -15.65
N ILE A 302 -11.29 -20.50 -15.67
CA ILE A 302 -12.70 -20.50 -15.25
C ILE A 302 -13.64 -20.76 -16.42
#